data_AF-A0A844EFF6-F1
#
_entry.id   AF-A0A844EFF6-F1
#
_cell.length_a   1.000
_cell.length_b   1.000
_cell.length_c   1.000
_cell.angle_alpha   90.00
_cell.angle_beta   90.00
_cell.angle_gamma   90.00
#
_symmetry.space_group_name_H-M   'P 1'
#
loop_
_entity.id
_entity.type
_entity.pdbx_description
1 polymer ?
#
loop_
_entity_poly.entity_id
_entity_poly.type
_entity_poly.pdbx_seq_one_letter_code
_entity_poly.pdbx_strand_id
1 'polypeptide(L)'
;MDGLLYCGKCHTPREAFFAKGIALMGKNKHPIECSCQRTERVKQEALISQQKHLDRVRRLKTEGFSDPAMLDWKFENDNGRSPQMHHTPLC
;
A
#
# COMPACT_ATOMS: atom_id res chain seq x y z
N MET A 1 7.79 -28.82 -22.67
CA MET A 1 7.74 -27.44 -22.16
C MET A 1 6.39 -26.86 -22.52
N ASP A 2 5.77 -26.11 -21.61
CA ASP A 2 4.43 -25.51 -21.78
C ASP A 2 4.40 -24.32 -22.76
N GLY A 3 5.55 -23.88 -23.26
CA GLY A 3 5.68 -22.79 -24.22
C GLY A 3 5.54 -21.40 -23.61
N LEU A 4 5.58 -21.27 -22.29
CA LEU A 4 5.55 -19.98 -21.58
C LEU A 4 6.96 -19.44 -21.36
N LEU A 5 7.09 -18.10 -21.31
CA LEU A 5 8.31 -17.47 -20.83
C LEU A 5 8.40 -17.54 -19.31
N TYR A 6 9.60 -17.77 -18.79
CA TYR A 6 9.88 -17.89 -17.36
C TYR A 6 10.87 -16.82 -16.89
N CYS A 7 10.76 -16.43 -15.63
CA CYS A 7 11.74 -15.54 -15.01
C CYS A 7 13.01 -16.31 -14.65
N GLY A 8 14.18 -15.83 -15.08
CA GLY A 8 15.46 -16.46 -14.76
C GLY A 8 15.89 -16.39 -13.28
N LYS A 9 15.18 -15.61 -12.45
CA LYS A 9 15.50 -15.43 -11.02
C LYS A 9 14.61 -16.26 -10.09
N CYS A 10 13.30 -16.20 -10.28
CA CYS A 10 12.33 -16.90 -9.42
C CYS A 10 11.68 -18.13 -10.08
N HIS A 11 11.99 -18.39 -11.35
CA HIS A 11 11.42 -19.50 -12.12
C HIS A 11 9.88 -19.56 -12.13
N THR A 12 9.20 -18.45 -11.83
CA THR A 12 7.76 -18.32 -12.07
C THR A 12 7.50 -17.89 -13.52
N PRO A 13 6.35 -18.25 -14.09
CA PRO A 13 5.97 -17.81 -15.42
C PRO A 13 5.90 -16.27 -15.49
N ARG A 14 6.23 -15.74 -16.68
CA ARG A 14 6.07 -14.35 -17.12
C ARG A 14 5.01 -14.21 -18.21
N GLU A 15 4.43 -15.34 -18.64
CA GLU A 15 3.31 -15.40 -19.55
C GLU A 15 2.23 -16.32 -18.98
N ALA A 16 0.98 -16.06 -19.35
CA ALA A 16 -0.13 -16.99 -19.18
C ALA A 16 -0.92 -17.08 -20.49
N PHE A 17 -1.63 -18.18 -20.67
CA PHE A 17 -2.60 -18.29 -21.76
C PHE A 17 -3.86 -17.50 -21.42
N PHE A 18 -4.48 -16.89 -22.44
CA PHE A 18 -5.86 -16.43 -22.32
C PHE A 18 -6.82 -17.60 -22.11
N ALA A 19 -8.05 -17.31 -21.69
CA ALA A 19 -9.11 -18.31 -21.63
C ALA A 19 -9.33 -18.96 -23.01
N LYS A 20 -9.77 -20.22 -23.01
CA LYS A 20 -9.90 -21.02 -24.23
C LYS A 20 -10.77 -20.31 -25.27
N GLY A 21 -10.27 -20.24 -26.51
CA GLY A 21 -10.96 -19.58 -27.63
C GLY A 21 -10.74 -18.06 -27.71
N ILE A 22 -10.00 -17.47 -26.77
CA ILE A 22 -9.66 -16.05 -26.78
C ILE A 22 -8.23 -15.87 -27.32
N ALA A 23 -8.09 -15.03 -28.34
CA ALA A 23 -6.81 -14.52 -28.81
C ALA A 23 -6.91 -13.01 -28.98
N LEU A 24 -6.00 -12.26 -28.36
CA LEU A 24 -5.94 -10.82 -28.48
C LEU A 24 -4.80 -10.46 -29.45
N MET A 25 -5.12 -9.73 -30.52
CA MET A 25 -4.15 -9.33 -31.56
C MET A 25 -3.37 -10.54 -32.15
N GLY A 26 -4.05 -11.66 -32.37
CA GLY A 26 -3.44 -12.89 -32.90
C GLY A 26 -2.57 -13.66 -31.90
N LYS A 27 -2.50 -13.22 -30.62
CA LYS A 27 -1.75 -13.90 -29.56
C LYS A 27 -2.70 -14.57 -28.58
N ASN A 28 -2.43 -15.85 -28.26
CA ASN A 28 -3.16 -16.62 -27.25
C ASN A 28 -2.50 -16.56 -25.86
N LYS A 29 -1.37 -15.83 -25.73
CA LYS A 29 -0.63 -15.62 -24.48
C LYS A 29 -0.57 -14.14 -24.15
N HIS A 30 -0.52 -13.82 -22.87
CA HIS A 30 -0.31 -12.47 -22.36
C HIS A 30 0.76 -12.43 -21.28
N PRO A 31 1.46 -11.29 -21.11
CA PRO A 31 2.38 -11.11 -20.01
C PRO A 31 1.66 -11.20 -18.66
N ILE A 32 2.35 -11.77 -17.67
CA ILE A 32 1.99 -11.73 -16.26
C ILE A 32 3.18 -11.29 -15.43
N GLU A 33 2.89 -10.70 -14.28
CA GLU A 33 3.92 -10.29 -13.31
C GLU A 33 4.54 -11.54 -12.65
N CYS A 34 5.88 -11.66 -12.69
CA CYS A 34 6.57 -12.71 -11.94
C CYS A 34 6.60 -12.40 -10.44
N SER A 35 6.91 -13.40 -9.61
CA SER A 35 6.93 -13.18 -8.15
C SER A 35 7.95 -12.12 -7.72
N CYS A 36 9.13 -12.03 -8.36
CA CYS A 36 10.11 -10.98 -8.06
C CYS A 36 9.55 -9.58 -8.29
N GLN A 37 8.89 -9.36 -9.43
CA GLN A 37 8.35 -8.06 -9.80
C GLN A 37 7.18 -7.70 -8.89
N ARG A 38 6.33 -8.69 -8.56
CA ARG A 38 5.23 -8.52 -7.60
C ARG A 38 5.74 -8.07 -6.23
N THR A 39 6.77 -8.74 -5.70
CA THR A 39 7.33 -8.38 -4.39
C THR A 39 7.90 -6.96 -4.39
N GLU A 40 8.63 -6.59 -5.44
CA GLU A 40 9.18 -5.23 -5.55
C GLU A 40 8.07 -4.18 -5.63
N ARG A 41 7.05 -4.41 -6.47
CA ARG A 41 5.90 -3.51 -6.59
C ARG A 41 5.18 -3.35 -5.25
N VAL A 42 4.87 -4.45 -4.56
CA VAL A 42 4.20 -4.42 -3.25
C VAL A 42 5.03 -3.64 -2.22
N LYS A 43 6.35 -3.83 -2.22
CA LYS A 43 7.25 -3.07 -1.33
C LYS A 43 7.21 -1.57 -1.63
N GLN A 44 7.27 -1.19 -2.90
CA GLN A 44 7.20 0.21 -3.32
C GLN A 44 5.84 0.84 -3.00
N GLU A 45 4.74 0.13 -3.26
CA GLU A 45 3.39 0.56 -2.92
C GLU A 45 3.21 0.74 -1.41
N ALA A 46 3.78 -0.14 -0.58
CA ALA A 46 3.76 -0.01 0.87
C ALA A 46 4.49 1.27 1.33
N LEU A 47 5.66 1.56 0.78
CA LEU A 47 6.40 2.78 1.10
C LEU A 47 5.63 4.04 0.67
N ILE A 48 5.08 4.05 -0.54
CA ILE A 48 4.31 5.19 -1.06
C ILE A 48 3.02 5.40 -0.25
N SER A 49 2.31 4.32 0.10
CA SER A 49 1.08 4.41 0.87
C SER A 49 1.34 4.90 2.30
N GLN A 50 2.43 4.45 2.94
CA GLN A 50 2.86 4.94 4.24
C GLN A 50 3.18 6.43 4.18
N GLN A 51 3.96 6.87 3.17
CA GLN A 51 4.30 8.28 3.01
C GLN A 51 3.05 9.15 2.79
N LYS A 52 2.14 8.71 1.91
CA LYS A 52 0.85 9.39 1.67
C LYS A 52 0.01 9.49 2.94
N HIS A 53 0.01 8.45 3.77
CA HIS A 53 -0.69 8.47 5.05
C HIS A 53 -0.09 9.51 6.00
N LEU A 54 1.24 9.51 6.17
CA LEU A 54 1.93 10.48 7.04
C LEU A 54 1.71 11.93 6.59
N ASP A 55 1.79 12.20 5.29
CA ASP A 55 1.54 13.53 4.74
C ASP A 55 0.09 13.97 4.92
N ARG A 56 -0.86 13.05 4.74
CA ARG A 56 -2.28 13.30 5.02
C ARG A 56 -2.50 13.64 6.50
N VAL A 57 -1.93 12.85 7.41
CA VAL A 57 -2.04 13.10 8.86
C VAL A 57 -1.43 14.45 9.22
N ARG A 58 -0.23 14.76 8.73
CA ARG A 58 0.42 16.05 8.98
C ARG A 58 -0.48 17.21 8.53
N ARG A 59 -0.99 17.14 7.30
CA ARG A 59 -1.88 18.18 6.75
C ARG A 59 -3.13 18.37 7.60
N LEU A 60 -3.82 17.28 7.94
CA LEU A 60 -5.04 17.34 8.77
C LEU A 60 -4.76 17.94 10.15
N LYS A 61 -3.63 17.60 10.77
CA LYS A 61 -3.21 18.19 12.05
C LYS A 61 -2.97 19.70 11.92
N THR A 62 -2.27 20.14 10.87
CA THR A 62 -2.02 21.56 10.60
C THR A 62 -3.30 22.35 10.30
N GLU A 63 -4.26 21.75 9.60
CA GLU A 63 -5.56 22.38 9.30
C GLU A 63 -6.49 22.42 10.52
N GLY A 64 -6.46 21.39 11.37
CA GLY A 64 -7.39 21.21 12.48
C GLY A 64 -6.94 21.74 13.84
N PHE A 65 -5.63 21.92 14.06
CA PHE A 65 -5.10 22.39 15.34
C PHE A 65 -4.55 23.81 15.23
N SER A 66 -4.99 24.67 16.14
CA SER A 66 -4.50 26.05 16.24
C SER A 66 -3.24 26.17 17.10
N ASP A 67 -3.07 25.30 18.10
CA ASP A 67 -1.87 25.26 18.94
C ASP A 67 -0.79 24.36 18.30
N PRO A 68 0.40 24.88 17.96
CA PRO A 68 1.50 24.10 17.40
C PRO A 68 1.95 22.92 18.27
N ALA A 69 1.81 23.00 19.61
CA ALA A 69 2.18 21.92 20.52
C ALA A 69 1.34 20.65 20.31
N MET A 70 0.14 20.77 19.74
CA MET A 70 -0.76 19.65 19.46
C MET A 70 -0.32 18.83 18.24
N LEU A 71 0.56 19.36 17.37
CA LEU A 71 1.07 18.62 16.21
C LEU A 71 1.86 17.37 16.64
N ASP A 72 2.57 17.47 17.78
CA ASP A 72 3.40 16.40 18.35
C ASP A 72 2.65 15.41 19.24
N TRP A 73 1.34 15.55 19.37
CA TRP A 73 0.52 14.59 20.11
C TRP A 73 0.46 13.26 19.35
N LYS A 74 1.04 12.23 19.98
CA LYS A 74 1.06 10.83 19.57
C LYS A 74 1.13 9.96 20.82
N PHE A 75 0.69 8.70 20.75
CA PHE A 75 0.67 7.80 21.91
C PHE A 75 2.06 7.64 22.55
N GLU A 76 3.13 7.61 21.75
CA GLU A 76 4.51 7.50 22.23
C GLU A 76 4.98 8.75 23.00
N ASN A 77 4.34 9.90 22.76
CA ASN A 77 4.64 11.18 23.40
C ASN A 77 3.66 11.49 24.55
N ASP A 78 2.73 10.59 24.88
CA ASP A 78 1.80 10.81 25.98
C ASP A 78 2.54 10.67 27.32
N ASN A 79 2.67 11.79 28.02
CA ASN A 79 3.27 11.84 29.35
C ASN A 79 2.21 11.82 30.47
N GLY A 80 0.95 11.54 30.14
CA GLY A 80 -0.18 11.47 31.06
C GLY A 80 -0.66 12.82 31.58
N ARG A 81 -0.10 13.94 31.10
CA ARG A 81 -0.47 15.30 31.52
C ARG A 81 -1.56 15.92 30.65
N SER A 82 -1.85 15.32 29.50
CA SER A 82 -2.94 15.76 28.63
C SER A 82 -4.29 15.48 29.31
N PRO A 83 -5.23 16.44 29.33
CA PRO A 83 -6.58 16.22 29.86
C PRO A 83 -7.23 15.02 29.17
N GLN A 84 -7.65 14.03 29.96
CA GLN A 84 -8.35 12.87 29.43
C GLN A 84 -9.74 13.31 28.95
N MET A 85 -10.17 12.82 27.78
CA MET A 85 -11.56 13.01 27.38
C MET A 85 -12.44 12.29 28.42
N HIS A 86 -13.20 13.07 29.19
CA HIS A 86 -14.24 12.51 30.03
C HIS A 86 -15.30 11.92 29.11
N HIS A 87 -15.42 10.60 29.12
CA HIS A 87 -16.49 9.90 28.44
C HIS A 87 -17.80 10.32 29.10
N THR A 88 -18.55 11.23 28.47
CA THR A 88 -19.92 11.54 28.89
C THR A 88 -20.78 10.36 28.44
N PRO A 89 -21.26 9.49 29.34
CA PRO A 89 -22.25 8.51 28.95
C PRO A 89 -23.48 9.29 28.51
N LEU A 90 -23.98 9.02 27.31
CA LEU A 90 -25.28 9.51 26.88
C LEU A 90 -26.31 9.01 27.88
N CYS A 91 -26.88 9.92 28.67
CA CYS A 91 -28.14 9.72 29.39
C CYS A 91 -29.30 10.18 28.51
#